data_AF-A0A4P9WVB7-F1
#
_entry.id   AF-A0A4P9WVB7-F1
#
_cell.length_a   1.000
_cell.length_b   1.000
_cell.length_c   1.000
_cell.angle_alpha   90.00
_cell.angle_beta   90.00
_cell.angle_gamma   90.00
#
_symmetry.space_group_name_H-M   'P 1'
#
loop_
_entity.id
_entity.type
_entity.pdbx_description
1 polymer ?
#
loop_
_entity_poly.entity_id
_entity_poly.type
_entity_poly.pdbx_seq_one_letter_code
_entity_poly.pdbx_strand_id
1 'polypeptide(L)' 'MRHSEDTPEAEFPILCESCLGPNAYVRMITQPHSSECRTCQRVFTVFRWTPSNAQRSKRTEICQTCAKIQNVCQCCVL' A
#
# COMPACT_ATOMS: atom_id res chain seq x y z
N MET A 1 -17.13 16.22 -14.70
CA MET A 1 -17.58 14.88 -14.26
C MET A 1 -16.35 14.12 -13.77
N ARG A 2 -16.03 14.19 -12.47
CA ARG A 2 -15.03 13.28 -11.90
C ARG A 2 -15.81 12.04 -11.50
N HIS A 3 -15.69 10.98 -12.28
CA HIS A 3 -16.23 9.68 -11.89
C HIS A 3 -15.51 9.26 -10.61
N SER A 4 -16.24 9.31 -9.51
CA SER A 4 -15.94 8.50 -8.32
C SER A 4 -16.15 7.05 -8.71
N GLU A 5 -15.17 6.46 -9.40
CA GLU A 5 -15.07 5.01 -9.52
C GLU A 5 -14.70 4.48 -8.13
N ASP A 6 -15.74 4.16 -7.36
CA ASP A 6 -15.69 3.47 -6.08
C ASP A 6 -15.15 2.05 -6.35
N THR A 7 -13.83 1.96 -6.48
CA THR A 7 -13.14 0.67 -6.47
C THR A 7 -13.31 0.12 -5.06
N PRO A 8 -13.73 -1.14 -4.87
CA PRO A 8 -13.91 -1.71 -3.54
C PRO A 8 -12.68 -1.41 -2.70
N GLU A 9 -12.89 -0.77 -1.55
CA GLU A 9 -11.80 -0.35 -0.69
C GLU A 9 -10.92 -1.56 -0.35
N ALA A 10 -9.63 -1.43 -0.61
CA ALA A 10 -8.67 -2.45 -0.27
C ALA A 10 -8.71 -2.71 1.24
N GLU A 11 -8.98 -3.96 1.65
CA GLU A 11 -8.95 -4.35 3.06
C GLU A 11 -7.52 -4.58 3.57
N PHE A 12 -6.66 -5.18 2.72
CA PHE A 12 -5.26 -5.50 3.02
C PHE A 12 -4.30 -5.13 1.88
N PRO A 13 -3.04 -4.74 2.17
CA PRO A 13 -2.07 -4.42 1.12
C PRO A 13 -1.40 -5.67 0.51
N ILE A 14 -0.95 -5.55 -0.74
CA ILE A 14 -0.13 -6.54 -1.46
C ILE A 14 1.34 -6.19 -1.23
N LEU A 15 2.02 -6.95 -0.37
CA LEU A 15 3.40 -6.69 0.06
C LEU A 15 4.26 -7.94 -0.03
N CYS A 16 5.56 -7.76 -0.30
CA CYS A 16 6.56 -8.83 -0.15
C CYS A 16 7.02 -8.96 1.31
N GLU A 17 7.58 -10.12 1.65
CA GLU A 17 8.08 -10.44 3.00
C GLU A 17 9.18 -9.46 3.45
N SER A 18 10.08 -9.06 2.55
CA SER A 18 11.14 -8.10 2.85
C SER A 18 10.60 -6.71 3.22
N CYS A 19 9.45 -6.32 2.65
CA CYS A 19 8.79 -5.08 2.99
C CYS A 19 8.05 -5.15 4.33
N LEU A 20 7.41 -6.28 4.64
CA LEU A 20 6.76 -6.52 5.93
C LEU A 20 7.78 -6.58 7.08
N GLY A 21 8.92 -7.23 6.83
CA GLY A 21 9.96 -7.44 7.84
C GLY A 21 9.78 -8.76 8.60
N PRO A 22 10.71 -9.07 9.53
CA PRO A 22 10.80 -10.38 10.17
C PRO A 22 9.80 -10.61 11.31
N ASN A 23 9.07 -9.58 11.74
CA ASN A 23 8.12 -9.69 12.84
C ASN A 23 6.80 -10.29 12.36
N ALA A 24 6.40 -11.44 12.92
CA ALA A 24 5.12 -12.10 12.63
C ALA A 24 3.89 -11.28 13.06
N TYR A 25 4.06 -10.31 13.95
CA TYR A 25 2.99 -9.46 14.45
C TYR A 25 3.21 -8.01 14.01
N VAL A 26 2.62 -7.65 12.86
CA VAL A 26 2.71 -6.30 12.30
C VAL A 26 1.48 -5.49 12.67
N ARG A 27 1.68 -4.28 13.19
CA ARG A 27 0.62 -3.28 13.35
C ARG A 27 0.61 -2.35 12.15
N MET A 28 -0.54 -2.23 11.50
CA MET A 28 -0.78 -1.34 10.36
C MET A 28 -1.80 -0.26 10.71
N ILE A 29 -1.61 0.93 10.14
CA ILE A 29 -2.60 2.01 10.11
C ILE A 29 -3.15 2.08 8.70
N THR A 30 -4.47 1.99 8.56
CA THR A 30 -5.19 2.19 7.30
C THR A 30 -5.60 3.65 7.19
N GLN A 31 -5.26 4.28 6.06
CA GLN A 31 -5.56 5.68 5.78
C GLN A 31 -6.34 5.78 4.46
N PRO A 32 -7.68 5.75 4.50
CA PRO A 32 -8.51 5.82 3.32
C PRO A 32 -8.23 7.08 2.51
N HIS A 33 -8.10 6.91 1.20
CA HIS A 33 -8.02 7.99 0.21
C HIS A 33 -6.99 9.08 0.53
N SER A 34 -5.86 8.69 1.11
CA SER A 34 -4.90 9.62 1.74
C SER A 34 -3.75 10.04 0.85
N SER A 35 -3.53 9.37 -0.29
CA SER A 35 -2.46 9.71 -1.23
C SER A 35 -2.77 9.25 -2.65
N GLU A 36 -2.06 9.82 -3.61
CA GLU A 36 -2.15 9.46 -5.03
C GLU A 36 -1.13 8.36 -5.37
N CYS A 37 -1.55 7.38 -6.17
CA CYS A 37 -0.70 6.31 -6.67
C CYS A 37 0.44 6.88 -7.51
N ARG A 38 1.70 6.53 -7.20
CA ARG A 38 2.87 7.02 -7.96
C ARG A 38 2.86 6.62 -9.45
N THR A 39 2.10 5.59 -9.83
CA THR A 39 2.03 5.09 -11.21
C THR A 39 0.87 5.71 -11.99
N CYS A 40 -0.35 5.69 -11.45
CA CYS A 40 -1.55 6.12 -12.18
C CYS A 40 -2.18 7.42 -11.66
N GLN A 41 -1.60 8.03 -10.62
CA GLN A 41 -2.05 9.29 -9.98
C GLN A 41 -3.48 9.24 -9.39
N ARG A 42 -4.13 8.07 -9.38
CA ARG A 42 -5.42 7.89 -8.71
C ARG A 42 -5.24 7.86 -7.20
N VAL A 43 -6.12 8.56 -6.48
CA VAL A 43 -6.19 8.51 -5.02
C VAL A 43 -6.52 7.09 -4.57
N PHE A 44 -5.87 6.60 -3.51
CA PHE A 44 -6.08 5.26 -2.99
C PHE A 44 -5.88 5.20 -1.46
N THR A 45 -6.27 4.08 -0.85
CA THR A 45 -6.03 3.79 0.57
C THR A 45 -4.56 3.45 0.81
N VAL A 46 -3.91 4.22 1.70
CA VAL A 46 -2.53 3.97 2.09
C VAL A 46 -2.50 3.13 3.36
N PHE A 47 -1.67 2.09 3.35
CA PHE A 47 -1.34 1.32 4.54
C PHE A 47 0.05 1.72 5.02
N ARG A 48 0.20 1.98 6.32
CA ARG A 48 1.47 2.37 6.95
C ARG A 48 1.81 1.42 8.10
N TRP A 49 3.05 0.97 8.18
CA TRP A 49 3.55 0.12 9.26
C TRP A 49 5.02 0.39 9.58
N THR A 50 5.49 -0.16 10.69
CA THR A 50 6.89 -0.13 11.10
C THR A 50 7.40 -1.58 11.18
N PRO A 51 8.28 -2.02 10.27
CA PRO A 51 8.75 -3.42 10.20
C PRO A 51 9.47 -3.92 11.47
N SER A 52 10.16 -3.02 12.17
CA SER A 52 10.78 -3.27 13.48
C SER A 52 11.04 -1.95 14.20
N ASN A 53 11.21 -1.99 15.52
CA ASN A 53 11.30 -0.80 16.39
C ASN A 53 12.44 0.19 16.01
N ALA A 54 13.48 -0.28 15.31
CA ALA A 54 14.61 0.55 14.90
C ALA A 54 14.53 1.02 13.43
N GLN A 55 13.54 0.53 12.67
CA GLN A 55 13.45 0.78 11.23
C GLN A 55 12.47 1.92 10.93
N ARG A 56 12.73 2.62 9.83
CA ARG A 56 11.81 3.65 9.33
C ARG A 56 10.45 3.02 9.02
N SER A 57 9.39 3.76 9.31
CA SER A 57 8.04 3.40 8.89
C SER A 57 7.94 3.33 7.37
N LYS A 58 7.34 2.24 6.89
CA LYS A 58 7.05 1.98 5.47
C LYS A 58 5.57 2.26 5.19
N ARG A 59 5.25 2.45 3.91
CA ARG A 59 3.88 2.61 3.44
C ARG A 59 3.73 2.07 2.02
N THR A 60 2.49 1.83 1.60
CA THR A 60 2.15 1.58 0.19
C THR A 60 2.31 2.85 -0.64
N GLU A 61 2.89 2.71 -1.84
CA GLU A 61 3.22 3.81 -2.75
C GLU A 61 2.44 3.75 -4.07
N ILE A 62 1.84 2.59 -4.39
CA ILE A 62 0.98 2.39 -5.55
C ILE A 62 -0.35 1.74 -5.14
N CYS A 63 -1.40 1.97 -5.92
CA CYS A 63 -2.71 1.36 -5.69
C CYS A 63 -2.69 -0.16 -5.96
N GLN A 64 -3.64 -0.90 -5.37
CA GLN A 64 -3.73 -2.35 -5.57
C GLN A 64 -3.88 -2.73 -7.05
N THR A 65 -4.60 -1.94 -7.85
CA THR A 65 -4.80 -2.23 -9.28
C THR A 65 -3.47 -2.24 -10.03
N CYS A 66 -2.63 -1.22 -9.82
CA CYS A 66 -1.29 -1.16 -10.45
C CYS A 66 -0.40 -2.32 -9.99
N ALA A 67 -0.43 -2.66 -8.69
CA ALA A 67 0.31 -3.80 -8.15
C ALA A 67 -0.13 -5.14 -8.75
N LYS A 68 -1.43 -5.37 -8.91
CA LYS A 68 -1.98 -6.59 -9.53
C LYS A 68 -1.62 -6.72 -11.01
N ILE A 69 -1.74 -5.64 -11.78
CA ILE A 69 -1.44 -5.63 -13.21
C ILE A 69 0.05 -5.94 -13.47
N GLN A 70 0.94 -5.36 -12.66
CA GLN A 70 2.38 -5.53 -12.81
C GLN A 70 2.94 -6.72 -12.01
N ASN A 71 2.12 -7.34 -11.16
CA ASN A 71 2.52 -8.39 -10.22
C ASN A 71 3.72 -8.00 -9.34
N VAL A 72 3.64 -6.84 -8.70
CA VAL A 72 4.70 -6.28 -7.85
C VAL A 72 4.19 -5.87 -6.48
N CYS A 73 5.09 -5.74 -5.52
CA CYS A 73 4.81 -5.21 -4.19
C CYS A 73 4.36 -3.74 -4.22
N GLN A 74 3.31 -3.39 -3.47
CA GLN A 74 2.81 -2.01 -3.37
C GLN A 74 3.79 -1.02 -2.72
N CYS A 75 4.84 -1.50 -2.05
CA CYS A 75 5.82 -0.67 -1.34
C CYS A 75 7.13 -0.49 -2.12
N CYS A 76 7.79 -1.60 -2.49
CA CYS A 76 9.07 -1.54 -3.20
C CYS A 76 8.94 -1.53 -4.72
N VAL A 77 7.77 -1.86 -5.28
CA VAL A 77 7.54 -1.97 -6.74
C VAL A 77 8.52 -2.95 -7.40
N LEU A 78 8.86 -4.01 -6.63
CA LEU A 78 9.60 -5.18 -7.05
C LEU A 78 8.68 -6.40 -6.97
#